data_AF-G4ZD21-F1
#
_entry.id   AF-G4ZD21-F1
#
_cell.length_a   1.000
_cell.length_b   1.000
_cell.length_c   1.000
_cell.angle_alpha   90.00
_cell.angle_beta   90.00
_cell.angle_gamma   90.00
#
_symmetry.space_group_name_H-M   'P 1'
#
loop_
_entity.id
_entity.type
_entity.pdbx_description
1 polymer ?
#
loop_
_entity_poly.entity_id
_entity_poly.type
_entity_poly.pdbx_seq_one_letter_code
_entity_poly.pdbx_strand_id
1 'polypeptide(L)'
;LAPSEAERDERIRLISRALPVLAAQAASQLPQPTYQPTFRELLEVKVRLDGIPLLQPLNAELHAFWGTFAWVDNPWIPDSNAPTLQRRKYDRIEVTSLRSSEITRTGVDTYTVRRPTAYDKEAGHTAAKLQRWLLVILLCSPRLNIGAVLGAFPPLQLRRSPTLSQTYTWSWVGDGLIVGTGVTDSTTIPLRQQPNGIN
;
A
#
# COMPACT_ATOMS: atom_id res chain seq x y z
N LEU A 1 5.73 -16.57 2.50
CA LEU A 1 6.68 -16.49 1.36
C LEU A 1 7.69 -15.38 1.66
N ALA A 2 8.97 -15.73 1.82
CA ALA A 2 10.05 -14.75 2.00
C ALA A 2 10.85 -14.63 0.68
N PRO A 3 11.44 -13.47 0.37
CA PRO A 3 12.31 -13.32 -0.78
C PRO A 3 13.60 -14.12 -0.57
N SER A 4 14.15 -14.61 -1.68
CA SER A 4 15.52 -15.10 -1.75
C SER A 4 16.53 -14.00 -1.39
N GLU A 5 17.77 -14.39 -1.09
CA GLU A 5 18.85 -13.45 -0.79
C GLU A 5 19.13 -12.52 -1.97
N ALA A 6 19.19 -13.06 -3.19
CA ALA A 6 19.39 -12.28 -4.41
C ALA A 6 18.27 -11.24 -4.64
N GLU A 7 17.01 -11.60 -4.42
CA GLU A 7 15.88 -10.66 -4.52
C GLU A 7 15.96 -9.57 -3.45
N ARG A 8 16.36 -9.91 -2.23
CA ARG A 8 16.53 -8.95 -1.13
C ARG A 8 17.66 -7.97 -1.43
N ASP A 9 18.80 -8.47 -1.89
CA ASP A 9 19.96 -7.64 -2.22
C ASP A 9 19.66 -6.69 -3.36
N GLU A 10 18.93 -7.14 -4.38
CA GLU A 10 18.50 -6.29 -5.48
C GLU A 10 17.54 -5.19 -5.00
N ARG A 11 16.62 -5.52 -4.08
CA ARG A 11 15.76 -4.52 -3.41
C ARG A 11 16.58 -3.48 -2.64
N ILE A 12 17.55 -3.92 -1.84
CA ILE A 12 18.44 -3.03 -1.10
C ILE A 12 19.22 -2.12 -2.07
N ARG A 13 19.77 -2.67 -3.16
CA ARG A 13 20.48 -1.88 -4.19
C ARG A 13 19.59 -0.82 -4.82
N LEU A 14 18.37 -1.17 -5.21
CA LEU A 14 17.41 -0.21 -5.76
C LEU A 14 17.11 0.91 -4.76
N ILE A 15 16.79 0.55 -3.52
CA ILE A 15 16.42 1.50 -2.47
C ILE A 15 17.58 2.44 -2.16
N SER A 16 18.80 1.90 -2.00
CA SER A 16 19.99 2.70 -1.75
C SER A 16 20.28 3.71 -2.86
N ARG A 17 19.98 3.37 -4.11
CA ARG A 17 20.15 4.27 -5.26
C ARG A 17 19.01 5.31 -5.37
N ALA A 18 17.75 4.88 -5.25
CA ALA A 18 16.59 5.71 -5.55
C ALA A 18 16.14 6.57 -4.37
N LEU A 19 16.18 6.04 -3.15
CA LEU A 19 15.61 6.67 -1.96
C LEU A 19 16.22 8.04 -1.64
N PRO A 20 17.54 8.28 -1.74
CA PRO A 20 18.10 9.61 -1.48
C PRO A 20 17.54 10.69 -2.42
N VAL A 21 17.41 10.38 -3.70
CA VAL A 21 16.89 11.30 -4.72
C VAL A 21 15.41 11.60 -4.49
N LEU A 22 14.62 10.55 -4.25
CA LEU A 22 13.18 10.69 -3.98
C LEU A 22 12.92 11.43 -2.66
N ALA A 23 13.69 11.14 -1.62
CA ALA A 23 13.56 11.82 -0.33
C ALA A 23 13.91 13.30 -0.44
N ALA A 24 14.93 13.67 -1.23
CA ALA A 24 15.26 15.07 -1.51
C ALA A 24 14.12 15.78 -2.27
N GLN A 25 13.54 15.13 -3.29
CA GLN A 25 12.40 15.66 -4.04
C GLN A 25 11.16 15.86 -3.14
N ALA A 26 10.86 14.89 -2.27
CA ALA A 26 9.74 14.99 -1.35
C ALA A 26 9.97 16.06 -0.27
N ALA A 27 11.19 16.17 0.24
CA ALA A 27 11.55 17.12 1.29
C ALA A 27 11.55 18.57 0.79
N SER A 28 11.89 18.82 -0.49
CA SER A 28 11.87 20.18 -1.06
C SER A 28 10.47 20.80 -1.12
N GLN A 29 9.43 20.00 -0.89
CA GLN A 29 8.03 20.43 -0.88
C GLN A 29 7.47 20.56 0.55
N LEU A 30 8.24 20.16 1.57
CA LEU A 30 7.82 20.34 2.95
C LEU A 30 8.01 21.80 3.36
N PRO A 31 6.96 22.46 3.89
CA PRO A 31 7.09 23.82 4.38
C PRO A 31 8.03 23.92 5.59
N GLN A 32 8.11 22.87 6.40
CA GLN A 32 9.02 22.77 7.55
C GLN A 32 9.59 21.34 7.69
N PRO A 33 10.92 21.14 7.65
CA PRO A 33 11.54 19.80 7.73
C PRO A 33 11.32 19.08 9.07
N THR A 34 11.18 19.86 10.14
CA THR A 34 10.97 19.39 11.52
C THR A 34 9.51 19.17 11.85
N TYR A 35 8.60 19.46 10.91
CA TYR A 35 7.18 19.26 11.10
C TYR A 35 6.86 17.82 11.49
N GLN A 36 6.02 17.65 12.51
CA GLN A 36 5.55 16.34 12.96
C GLN A 36 4.03 16.29 12.74
N PRO A 37 3.57 15.47 11.77
CA PRO A 37 2.14 15.32 11.52
C PRO A 37 1.41 14.82 12.77
N THR A 38 0.23 15.39 13.00
CA THR A 38 -0.67 15.04 14.09
C THR A 38 -1.39 13.71 13.81
N PHE A 39 -2.06 13.16 14.82
CA PHE A 39 -2.78 11.89 14.68
C PHE A 39 -3.82 11.95 13.56
N ARG A 40 -3.78 10.96 12.65
CA ARG A 40 -4.63 10.85 11.44
C ARG A 40 -4.51 11.99 10.42
N GLU A 41 -3.55 12.89 10.59
CA GLU A 41 -3.25 13.87 9.56
C GLU A 41 -2.85 13.18 8.26
N LEU A 42 -3.33 13.73 7.14
CA LEU A 42 -3.01 13.24 5.82
C LEU A 42 -1.61 13.71 5.43
N LEU A 43 -0.66 12.79 5.30
CA LEU A 43 0.64 13.10 4.74
C LEU A 43 0.59 12.96 3.22
N GLU A 44 0.90 14.06 2.52
CA GLU A 44 1.06 14.08 1.07
C GLU A 44 2.54 14.00 0.67
N VAL A 45 2.83 13.22 -0.36
CA VAL A 45 4.18 13.04 -0.91
C VAL A 45 4.10 13.11 -2.43
N LYS A 46 4.78 14.09 -3.06
CA LYS A 46 4.87 14.16 -4.52
C LYS A 46 6.21 13.69 -5.04
N VAL A 47 6.20 12.53 -5.68
CA VAL A 47 7.37 11.87 -6.26
C VAL A 47 7.02 11.15 -7.55
N ARG A 48 7.94 11.18 -8.53
CA ARG A 48 7.77 10.43 -9.78
C ARG A 48 8.42 9.07 -9.66
N LEU A 49 7.62 8.02 -9.80
CA LEU A 49 8.10 6.63 -9.75
C LEU A 49 8.15 5.96 -11.14
N ASP A 50 7.61 6.60 -12.18
CA ASP A 50 7.43 6.00 -13.52
C ASP A 50 8.75 5.64 -14.21
N GLY A 51 9.85 6.34 -13.89
CA GLY A 51 11.20 6.05 -14.40
C GLY A 51 12.01 5.07 -13.55
N ILE A 52 11.45 4.59 -12.43
CA ILE A 52 12.14 3.69 -11.51
C ILE A 52 11.70 2.26 -11.80
N PRO A 53 12.64 1.35 -12.13
CA PRO A 53 12.29 -0.02 -12.48
C PRO A 53 11.54 -0.68 -11.33
N LEU A 54 10.46 -1.36 -11.66
CA LEU A 54 9.83 -2.31 -10.76
C LEU A 54 10.75 -3.51 -10.65
N LEU A 55 11.08 -3.89 -9.41
CA LEU A 55 11.70 -5.18 -9.16
C LEU A 55 10.68 -6.26 -9.49
N GLN A 56 11.16 -7.35 -10.11
CA GLN A 56 10.39 -8.38 -10.80
C GLN A 56 9.01 -8.66 -10.16
N PRO A 57 7.99 -8.95 -11.00
CA PRO A 57 6.63 -9.06 -10.52
C PRO A 57 6.55 -10.11 -9.41
N LEU A 58 6.01 -9.68 -8.27
CA LEU A 58 5.52 -10.57 -7.24
C LEU A 58 4.66 -11.64 -7.92
N ASN A 59 4.86 -12.92 -7.57
CA ASN A 59 3.98 -13.95 -8.08
C ASN A 59 2.51 -13.62 -7.71
N ALA A 60 1.56 -14.22 -8.42
CA ALA A 60 0.14 -13.88 -8.28
C ALA A 60 -0.35 -13.95 -6.82
N GLU A 61 0.17 -14.93 -6.06
CA GLU A 61 -0.14 -15.10 -4.64
C GLU A 61 0.39 -13.94 -3.78
N LEU A 62 1.66 -13.59 -3.90
CA LEU A 62 2.26 -12.44 -3.22
C LEU A 62 1.55 -11.14 -3.58
N HIS A 63 1.14 -10.97 -4.84
CA HIS A 63 0.38 -9.81 -5.26
C HIS A 63 -1.01 -9.75 -4.57
N ALA A 64 -1.70 -10.89 -4.46
CA ALA A 64 -3.01 -10.98 -3.80
C ALA A 64 -2.92 -10.71 -2.28
N PHE A 65 -1.83 -11.14 -1.64
CA PHE A 65 -1.61 -10.95 -0.21
C PHE A 65 -0.77 -9.73 0.15
N TRP A 66 -0.29 -8.95 -0.83
CA TRP A 66 0.61 -7.83 -0.56
C TRP A 66 0.08 -6.89 0.52
N GLY A 67 -1.21 -6.57 0.47
CA GLY A 67 -1.86 -5.70 1.44
C GLY A 67 -1.96 -6.23 2.86
N THR A 68 -1.87 -7.54 3.07
CA THR A 68 -2.02 -8.17 4.40
C THR A 68 -0.72 -8.19 5.18
N PHE A 69 0.43 -8.03 4.50
CA PHE A 69 1.71 -7.95 5.19
C PHE A 69 1.79 -6.68 6.05
N ALA A 70 2.37 -6.82 7.23
CA ALA A 70 2.76 -5.66 8.02
C ALA A 70 3.83 -4.85 7.26
N TRP A 71 3.90 -3.54 7.50
CA TRP A 71 5.04 -2.76 7.00
C TRP A 71 6.34 -3.10 7.77
N VAL A 72 6.20 -3.48 9.04
CA VAL A 72 7.34 -3.73 9.93
C VAL A 72 7.88 -5.13 9.75
N ASP A 73 9.21 -5.26 9.81
CA ASP A 73 9.92 -6.55 9.72
C ASP A 73 9.52 -7.38 8.48
N ASN A 74 9.03 -6.71 7.45
CA ASN A 74 8.62 -7.33 6.21
C ASN A 74 9.85 -7.55 5.31
N PRO A 75 10.21 -8.81 5.02
CA PRO A 75 11.42 -9.11 4.26
C PRO A 75 11.34 -8.65 2.80
N TRP A 76 10.14 -8.35 2.28
CA TRP A 76 9.94 -7.79 0.94
C TRP A 76 10.14 -6.27 0.89
N ILE A 77 10.28 -5.61 2.05
CA ILE A 77 10.43 -4.17 2.19
C ILE A 77 11.71 -3.89 3.02
N PRO A 78 12.90 -4.09 2.42
CA PRO A 78 14.15 -3.76 3.10
C PRO A 78 14.32 -2.24 3.22
N ASP A 79 15.16 -1.83 4.17
CA ASP A 79 15.66 -0.46 4.23
C ASP A 79 16.94 -0.33 3.38
N SER A 80 17.46 0.89 3.20
CA SER A 80 18.71 1.10 2.44
C SER A 80 19.93 0.39 3.06
N ASN A 81 19.88 0.08 4.36
CA ASN A 81 21.00 -0.49 5.11
C ASN A 81 20.57 -1.61 6.07
N ALA A 82 19.36 -2.15 5.91
CA ALA A 82 18.82 -3.19 6.77
C ALA A 82 17.93 -4.13 5.96
N PRO A 83 17.82 -5.42 6.34
CA PRO A 83 17.04 -6.40 5.59
C PRO A 83 15.53 -6.12 5.62
N THR A 84 15.06 -5.27 6.54
CA THR A 84 13.65 -4.89 6.73
C THR A 84 13.53 -3.46 7.27
N LEU A 85 12.37 -2.86 7.13
CA LEU A 85 11.96 -1.71 7.95
C LEU A 85 11.78 -2.14 9.41
N GLN A 86 12.71 -1.74 10.27
CA GLN A 86 12.73 -2.19 11.67
C GLN A 86 11.81 -1.35 12.57
N ARG A 87 11.08 -2.03 13.46
CA ARG A 87 10.21 -1.37 14.45
C ARG A 87 10.94 -0.29 15.25
N ARG A 88 12.15 -0.59 15.73
CA ARG A 88 12.95 0.36 16.53
C ARG A 88 13.25 1.67 15.81
N LYS A 89 13.36 1.66 14.47
CA LYS A 89 13.67 2.84 13.66
C LYS A 89 12.43 3.70 13.44
N TYR A 90 11.28 3.05 13.35
CA TYR A 90 9.97 3.65 13.07
C TYR A 90 9.00 3.44 14.24
N ASP A 91 9.52 3.58 15.47
CA ASP A 91 8.81 3.20 16.71
C ASP A 91 7.59 4.06 16.99
N ARG A 92 7.46 5.19 16.28
CA ARG A 92 6.32 6.10 16.37
C ARG A 92 5.27 5.89 15.31
N ILE A 93 5.46 4.95 14.37
CA ILE A 93 4.45 4.59 13.38
C ILE A 93 3.66 3.40 13.92
N GLU A 94 2.33 3.48 13.84
CA GLU A 94 1.46 2.36 14.20
C GLU A 94 1.81 1.13 13.35
N VAL A 95 2.09 -0.01 14.00
CA VAL A 95 2.31 -1.26 13.28
C VAL A 95 0.99 -1.74 12.69
N THR A 96 0.87 -1.66 11.38
CA THR A 96 -0.34 -2.03 10.64
C THR A 96 0.01 -2.83 9.39
N SER A 97 -1.01 -3.43 8.77
CA SER A 97 -0.88 -3.96 7.42
C SER A 97 -0.67 -2.83 6.40
N LEU A 98 -0.05 -3.13 5.26
CA LEU A 98 0.12 -2.16 4.16
C LEU A 98 -1.22 -1.61 3.68
N ARG A 99 -2.27 -2.43 3.68
CA ARG A 99 -3.63 -1.99 3.35
C ARG A 99 -4.18 -1.02 4.39
N SER A 100 -4.00 -1.34 5.67
CA SER A 100 -4.44 -0.49 6.79
C SER A 100 -3.68 0.83 6.85
N SER A 101 -2.52 0.93 6.21
CA SER A 101 -1.80 2.19 6.04
C SER A 101 -2.50 3.15 5.07
N GLU A 102 -3.54 2.72 4.33
CA GLU A 102 -4.36 3.58 3.47
C GLU A 102 -3.55 4.41 2.46
N ILE A 103 -2.41 3.86 2.00
CA ILE A 103 -1.54 4.50 1.02
C ILE A 103 -2.29 4.57 -0.31
N THR A 104 -2.51 5.77 -0.82
CA THR A 104 -3.32 6.02 -2.02
C THR A 104 -2.52 6.83 -3.03
N ARG A 105 -2.60 6.49 -4.32
CA ARG A 105 -2.09 7.38 -5.39
C ARG A 105 -3.22 8.31 -5.79
N THR A 106 -3.09 9.60 -5.50
CA THR A 106 -4.14 10.60 -5.78
C THR A 106 -3.87 11.42 -7.04
N GLY A 107 -2.66 11.35 -7.59
CA GLY A 107 -2.28 12.05 -8.81
C GLY A 107 -1.15 11.36 -9.58
N VAL A 108 -0.64 12.05 -10.61
CA VAL A 108 0.46 11.52 -11.45
C VAL A 108 1.69 11.22 -10.60
N ASP A 109 2.10 12.16 -9.74
CA ASP A 109 3.21 12.01 -8.80
C ASP A 109 2.77 12.09 -7.34
N THR A 110 1.49 12.27 -7.06
CA THR A 110 0.98 12.47 -5.70
C THR A 110 0.54 11.16 -5.06
N TYR A 111 1.07 10.91 -3.86
CA TYR A 111 0.67 9.83 -2.97
C TYR A 111 0.26 10.41 -1.62
N THR A 112 -0.72 9.79 -1.00
CA THR A 112 -1.18 10.15 0.35
C THR A 112 -1.18 8.93 1.26
N VAL A 113 -0.97 9.17 2.55
CA VAL A 113 -1.07 8.13 3.60
C VAL A 113 -1.81 8.71 4.80
N ARG A 114 -2.76 7.93 5.31
CA ARG A 114 -3.40 8.18 6.61
C ARG A 114 -2.80 7.23 7.64
N ARG A 115 -2.44 7.78 8.81
CA ARG A 115 -1.79 7.13 9.98
C ARG A 115 -0.27 7.20 10.02
N PRO A 116 0.28 8.30 10.56
CA PRO A 116 1.71 8.36 10.84
C PRO A 116 2.09 8.03 12.29
N THR A 117 1.13 7.98 13.24
CA THR A 117 1.43 7.99 14.68
C THR A 117 0.78 6.83 15.44
N ALA A 118 1.59 6.07 16.17
CA ALA A 118 1.17 5.02 17.08
C ALA A 118 0.39 5.59 18.28
N TYR A 119 -0.61 4.86 18.76
CA TYR A 119 -1.53 5.32 19.82
C TYR A 119 -0.82 5.64 21.15
N ASP A 120 0.28 4.95 21.44
CA ASP A 120 1.08 5.10 22.66
C ASP A 120 2.11 6.24 22.60
N LYS A 121 2.06 7.08 21.56
CA LYS A 121 3.05 8.15 21.33
C LYS A 121 2.37 9.51 21.30
N GLU A 122 2.85 10.41 22.15
CA GLU A 122 2.37 11.80 22.22
C GLU A 122 2.70 12.60 20.95
N ALA A 123 3.80 12.25 20.27
CA ALA A 123 4.24 12.90 19.04
C ALA A 123 4.71 11.86 18.01
N GLY A 124 4.47 12.16 16.73
CA GLY A 124 4.89 11.33 15.61
C GLY A 124 6.38 11.42 15.28
N HIS A 125 6.76 10.81 14.16
CA HIS A 125 8.02 11.15 13.50
C HIS A 125 7.87 12.45 12.69
N THR A 126 9.01 13.04 12.30
CA THR A 126 9.00 14.16 11.37
C THR A 126 8.43 13.73 10.02
N ALA A 127 7.81 14.67 9.30
CA ALA A 127 7.28 14.45 7.96
C ALA A 127 8.34 13.87 7.02
N ALA A 128 9.59 14.37 7.08
CA ALA A 128 10.69 13.83 6.28
C ALA A 128 10.98 12.34 6.56
N LYS A 129 10.90 11.92 7.82
CA LYS A 129 11.11 10.51 8.21
C LYS A 129 9.95 9.62 7.80
N LEU A 130 8.72 10.13 7.86
CA LEU A 130 7.50 9.45 7.38
C LEU A 130 7.48 9.35 5.85
N GLN A 131 7.90 10.40 5.14
CA GLN A 131 8.09 10.38 3.70
C GLN A 131 9.10 9.30 3.32
N ARG A 132 10.24 9.22 4.00
CA ARG A 132 11.23 8.16 3.75
C ARG A 132 10.64 6.76 3.96
N TRP A 133 9.88 6.55 5.04
CA TRP A 133 9.18 5.28 5.29
C TRP A 133 8.22 4.93 4.15
N LEU A 134 7.37 5.88 3.74
CA LEU A 134 6.42 5.69 2.64
C LEU A 134 7.13 5.38 1.32
N LEU A 135 8.20 6.11 1.00
CA LEU A 135 8.96 5.92 -0.23
C LEU A 135 9.57 4.53 -0.33
N VAL A 136 10.08 3.98 0.78
CA VAL A 136 10.60 2.60 0.81
C VAL A 136 9.49 1.60 0.48
N ILE A 137 8.31 1.77 1.08
CA ILE A 137 7.13 0.92 0.80
C ILE A 137 6.74 1.02 -0.68
N LEU A 138 6.64 2.23 -1.23
CA LEU A 138 6.25 2.48 -2.63
C LEU A 138 7.28 1.93 -3.64
N LEU A 139 8.57 1.95 -3.30
CA LEU A 139 9.63 1.35 -4.13
C LEU A 139 9.54 -0.17 -4.18
N CYS A 140 9.06 -0.81 -3.11
CA CYS A 140 8.97 -2.27 -3.02
C CYS A 140 7.61 -2.83 -3.46
N SER A 141 6.59 -1.97 -3.54
CA SER A 141 5.20 -2.34 -3.83
C SER A 141 4.88 -2.36 -5.32
N PRO A 142 3.82 -3.08 -5.74
CA PRO A 142 3.19 -2.88 -7.04
C PRO A 142 2.86 -1.40 -7.27
N ARG A 143 3.00 -0.93 -8.52
CA ARG A 143 2.58 0.44 -8.86
C ARG A 143 1.08 0.58 -8.74
N LEU A 144 0.66 1.70 -8.17
CA LEU A 144 -0.75 2.05 -8.02
C LEU A 144 -1.21 2.82 -9.24
N ASN A 145 -2.42 2.53 -9.71
CA ASN A 145 -3.15 3.43 -10.60
C ASN A 145 -3.64 4.64 -9.80
N ILE A 146 -3.93 5.74 -10.48
CA ILE A 146 -4.56 6.90 -9.83
C ILE A 146 -5.92 6.47 -9.25
N GLY A 147 -6.18 6.84 -8.00
CA GLY A 147 -7.34 6.43 -7.22
C GLY A 147 -7.19 5.08 -6.51
N ALA A 148 -6.13 4.31 -6.80
CA ALA A 148 -5.92 3.01 -6.17
C ALA A 148 -5.28 3.12 -4.78
N VAL A 149 -5.70 2.22 -3.90
CA VAL A 149 -5.15 2.04 -2.54
C VAL A 149 -4.23 0.84 -2.52
N LEU A 150 -3.05 0.98 -1.91
CA LEU A 150 -2.07 -0.09 -1.78
C LEU A 150 -2.65 -1.28 -1.04
N GLY A 151 -2.50 -2.47 -1.62
CA GLY A 151 -2.95 -3.70 -0.97
C GLY A 151 -4.47 -3.81 -0.86
N ALA A 152 -5.23 -2.97 -1.57
CA ALA A 152 -6.65 -3.23 -1.80
C ALA A 152 -6.78 -4.60 -2.46
N PHE A 153 -7.71 -5.42 -1.95
CA PHE A 153 -8.00 -6.69 -2.60
C PHE A 153 -8.44 -6.41 -4.04
N PRO A 154 -8.05 -7.26 -5.00
CA PRO A 154 -8.70 -7.24 -6.29
C PRO A 154 -10.21 -7.35 -6.06
N PRO A 155 -11.04 -6.71 -6.90
CA PRO A 155 -12.48 -6.90 -6.85
C PRO A 155 -12.80 -8.39 -6.73
N LEU A 156 -13.78 -8.74 -5.89
CA LEU A 156 -14.13 -10.15 -5.72
C LEU A 156 -14.47 -10.72 -7.10
N GLN A 157 -13.86 -11.85 -7.44
CA GLN A 157 -14.24 -12.58 -8.64
C GLN A 157 -15.11 -13.75 -8.23
N LEU A 158 -16.28 -13.86 -8.84
CA LEU A 158 -17.14 -15.02 -8.63
C LEU A 158 -16.46 -16.23 -9.28
N ARG A 159 -16.29 -17.30 -8.50
CA ARG A 159 -15.71 -18.57 -9.00
C ARG A 159 -16.51 -19.13 -10.18
N ARG A 160 -17.81 -18.87 -10.20
CA ARG A 160 -18.74 -19.18 -11.29
C ARG A 160 -19.54 -17.92 -11.60
N SER A 161 -18.94 -16.97 -12.30
CA SER A 161 -19.69 -15.80 -12.76
C SER A 161 -20.85 -16.27 -13.65
N PRO A 162 -22.10 -15.87 -13.36
CA PRO A 162 -23.18 -16.04 -14.33
C PRO A 162 -22.86 -15.23 -15.58
N THR A 163 -23.46 -15.58 -16.71
CA THR A 163 -23.39 -14.76 -17.92
C THR A 163 -24.17 -13.47 -17.67
N LEU A 164 -23.44 -12.39 -17.40
CA LEU A 164 -24.02 -11.06 -17.16
C LEU A 164 -23.91 -10.23 -18.44
N SER A 165 -24.92 -9.39 -18.71
CA SER A 165 -24.96 -8.50 -19.86
C SER A 165 -23.94 -7.36 -19.80
N GLN A 166 -23.35 -7.11 -18.64
CA GLN A 166 -22.35 -6.07 -18.41
C GLN A 166 -21.40 -6.44 -17.26
N THR A 167 -20.35 -5.64 -17.11
CA THR A 167 -19.32 -5.83 -16.08
C THR A 167 -19.77 -5.28 -14.73
N TYR A 168 -19.55 -6.06 -13.67
CA TYR A 168 -19.83 -5.69 -12.29
C TYR A 168 -18.55 -5.72 -11.45
N THR A 169 -18.42 -4.75 -10.54
CA THR A 169 -17.40 -4.76 -9.47
C THR A 169 -18.02 -5.35 -8.22
N TRP A 170 -17.45 -6.44 -7.70
CA TRP A 170 -18.01 -7.12 -6.54
C TRP A 170 -17.32 -6.71 -5.24
N SER A 171 -18.13 -6.44 -4.22
CA SER A 171 -17.71 -6.05 -2.88
C SER A 171 -18.40 -6.91 -1.82
N TRP A 172 -17.68 -7.24 -0.74
CA TRP A 172 -18.27 -7.95 0.40
C TRP A 172 -18.82 -6.95 1.40
N VAL A 173 -20.07 -7.16 1.85
CA VAL A 173 -20.80 -6.22 2.69
C VAL A 173 -21.03 -6.76 4.11
N GLY A 174 -20.77 -8.05 4.37
CA GLY A 174 -21.01 -8.70 5.66
C GLY A 174 -22.00 -9.87 5.56
N ASP A 175 -22.07 -10.76 6.56
CA ASP A 175 -23.07 -11.84 6.66
C ASP A 175 -23.25 -12.73 5.41
N GLY A 176 -22.13 -13.04 4.74
CA GLY A 176 -22.14 -13.81 3.50
C GLY A 176 -22.76 -13.08 2.30
N LEU A 177 -23.03 -11.78 2.41
CA LEU A 177 -23.55 -10.94 1.32
C LEU A 177 -22.41 -10.31 0.52
N ILE A 178 -22.48 -10.50 -0.80
CA ILE A 178 -21.62 -9.87 -1.79
C ILE A 178 -22.52 -9.01 -2.68
N VAL A 179 -22.13 -7.78 -2.98
CA VAL A 179 -22.87 -6.90 -3.88
C VAL A 179 -22.01 -6.60 -5.10
N GLY A 180 -22.54 -6.89 -6.28
CA GLY A 180 -21.98 -6.47 -7.56
C GLY A 180 -22.56 -5.12 -7.95
N THR A 181 -21.71 -4.14 -8.25
CA THR A 181 -22.12 -2.82 -8.75
C THR A 181 -21.73 -2.68 -10.22
N GLY A 182 -22.70 -2.38 -11.07
CA GLY A 182 -22.53 -2.20 -12.51
C GLY A 182 -21.56 -1.06 -12.78
N VAL A 183 -20.55 -1.33 -13.62
CA VAL A 183 -19.51 -0.34 -13.94
C VAL A 183 -20.08 0.86 -14.71
N THR A 184 -21.17 0.65 -15.45
CA THR A 184 -21.74 1.61 -16.41
C THR A 184 -23.01 2.30 -15.93
N ASP A 185 -23.81 1.67 -15.08
CA ASP A 185 -25.18 2.11 -14.81
C ASP A 185 -25.56 2.14 -13.31
N SER A 186 -24.57 1.98 -12.41
CA SER A 186 -24.78 1.91 -10.95
C SER A 186 -25.80 0.85 -10.50
N THR A 187 -26.19 -0.10 -11.37
CA THR A 187 -27.10 -1.18 -10.98
C THR A 187 -26.44 -2.07 -9.93
N THR A 188 -27.22 -2.59 -8.99
CA THR A 188 -26.69 -3.46 -7.93
C THR A 188 -27.29 -4.85 -7.99
N ILE A 189 -26.45 -5.87 -7.81
CA ILE A 189 -26.84 -7.28 -7.74
C ILE A 189 -26.35 -7.84 -6.40
N PRO A 190 -27.26 -8.15 -5.45
CA PRO A 190 -26.90 -8.86 -4.24
C PRO A 190 -26.79 -10.37 -4.49
N LEU A 191 -25.70 -10.97 -4.01
CA LEU A 191 -25.49 -12.42 -3.95
C LEU A 191 -25.25 -12.83 -2.49
N ARG A 192 -25.98 -13.85 -2.04
CA ARG A 192 -25.90 -14.32 -0.66
C ARG A 192 -25.34 -15.73 -0.62
N GLN A 193 -24.29 -15.91 0.16
CA GLN A 193 -23.67 -17.19 0.40
C GLN A 193 -24.67 -18.13 1.08
N GLN A 194 -24.98 -19.24 0.40
CA GLN A 194 -25.82 -20.27 1.00
C GLN A 194 -25.06 -21.03 2.09
N PRO A 195 -25.76 -21.71 3.03
CA PRO A 195 -25.14 -22.44 4.14
C PRO A 195 -24.12 -23.52 3.74
N ASN A 196 -24.21 -24.01 2.50
CA ASN A 196 -23.27 -24.98 1.91
C ASN A 196 -22.00 -24.33 1.33
N GLY A 197 -21.85 -23.01 1.43
CA GLY A 197 -20.72 -22.25 0.90
C GLY A 197 -20.76 -22.03 -0.62
N ILE A 198 -21.86 -22.39 -1.29
CA ILE A 198 -22.04 -22.24 -2.74
C ILE A 198 -22.94 -21.03 -3.02
N ASN A 199 -22.51 -20.20 -3.97
CA ASN A 199 -23.33 -19.15 -4.62
C ASN A 199 -23.85 -19.66 -5.96
#